data_AF-A0A521Y9J7-F1
#
_entry.id   AF-A0A521Y9J7-F1
#
_cell.length_a   1.000
_cell.length_b   1.000
_cell.length_c   1.000
_cell.angle_alpha   90.00
_cell.angle_beta   90.00
_cell.angle_gamma   90.00
#
_symmetry.space_group_name_H-M   'P 1'
#
loop_
_entity.id
_entity.type
_entity.pdbx_description
1 polymer ?
#
loop_
_entity_poly.entity_id
_entity_poly.type
_entity_poly.pdbx_seq_one_letter_code
_entity_poly.pdbx_strand_id
1 'polypeptide(L)'
;MSVDGVCSWGGGFLRRGCSRVAVGVCVYCGEPFCADHGTVRQDYYEVCQRKVCLAKYADVDAHQRWLEAHRFANNTSMCAQDGCGERMQHACQRCRLRFCEQHLTDRAVTERRLEGEVRVVQLMCPHCAARRTLWD
;
A
#
# COMPACT_ATOMS: atom_id res chain seq x y z
N MET A 1 21.80 7.97 -7.81
CA MET A 1 22.36 7.61 -6.49
C MET A 1 22.73 6.15 -6.58
N SER A 2 24.01 5.80 -6.44
CA SER A 2 24.45 4.41 -6.41
C SER A 2 24.02 3.80 -5.07
N VAL A 3 23.35 2.66 -5.08
CA VAL A 3 23.05 1.93 -3.86
C VAL A 3 24.30 1.16 -3.46
N ASP A 4 24.96 1.58 -2.38
CA ASP A 4 26.09 0.85 -1.83
C ASP A 4 25.60 -0.42 -1.13
N GLY A 5 26.05 -1.59 -1.59
CA GLY A 5 25.73 -2.88 -0.96
C GLY A 5 25.59 -4.05 -1.93
N VAL A 6 25.15 -5.18 -1.38
CA VAL A 6 24.92 -6.43 -2.12
C VAL A 6 23.47 -6.89 -1.96
N CYS A 7 22.97 -7.60 -2.96
CA CYS A 7 21.63 -8.16 -2.96
C CYS A 7 21.43 -9.16 -1.83
N SER A 8 20.40 -8.94 -1.00
CA SER A 8 20.02 -9.81 0.12
C SER A 8 19.03 -10.92 -0.27
N TRP A 9 18.76 -11.10 -1.57
CA TRP A 9 17.80 -12.08 -2.05
C TRP A 9 18.23 -13.51 -1.69
N GLY A 10 17.27 -14.29 -1.16
CA GLY A 10 17.51 -15.68 -0.74
C GLY A 10 18.42 -15.82 0.51
N GLY A 11 18.86 -14.70 1.10
CA GLY A 11 19.61 -14.71 2.35
C GLY A 11 18.72 -15.13 3.52
N GLY A 12 19.15 -16.17 4.23
CA GLY A 12 18.52 -16.66 5.45
C GLY A 12 19.56 -17.42 6.27
N PHE A 13 19.21 -17.85 7.48
CA PHE A 13 20.15 -18.45 8.46
C PHE A 13 20.95 -19.65 7.92
N LEU A 14 20.47 -20.30 6.84
CA LEU A 14 21.09 -21.50 6.25
C LEU A 14 21.36 -21.40 4.73
N ARG A 15 21.11 -20.26 4.08
CA ARG A 15 21.27 -20.12 2.62
C ARG A 15 22.19 -18.95 2.27
N ARG A 16 23.13 -19.19 1.34
CA ARG A 16 23.91 -18.11 0.73
C ARG A 16 22.96 -17.23 -0.08
N GLY A 17 22.92 -15.94 0.25
CA GLY A 17 22.22 -14.94 -0.53
C GLY A 17 22.86 -14.74 -1.91
N CYS A 18 22.14 -14.05 -2.79
CA CYS A 18 22.61 -13.74 -4.14
C CYS A 18 23.95 -12.99 -4.15
N SER A 19 24.12 -12.01 -3.26
CA SER A 19 25.36 -11.24 -3.06
C SER A 19 25.90 -10.49 -4.29
N ARG A 20 25.15 -10.42 -5.40
CA ARG A 20 25.46 -9.56 -6.56
C ARG A 20 25.34 -8.08 -6.16
N VAL A 21 26.00 -7.19 -6.91
CA VAL A 21 25.94 -5.74 -6.70
C VAL A 21 24.48 -5.27 -6.67
N ALA A 22 24.13 -4.50 -5.64
CA ALA A 22 22.80 -3.93 -5.52
C ALA A 22 22.58 -2.84 -6.57
N VAL A 23 21.39 -2.79 -7.13
CA VAL A 23 20.95 -1.73 -8.07
C VAL A 23 19.84 -0.86 -7.50
N GLY A 24 19.27 -1.26 -6.35
CA GLY A 24 18.13 -0.61 -5.70
C GLY A 24 17.88 -1.13 -4.29
N VAL A 25 17.09 -0.39 -3.51
CA VAL A 25 16.57 -0.75 -2.19
C VAL A 25 15.05 -0.84 -2.26
N CYS A 26 14.48 -1.98 -1.87
CA CYS A 26 13.04 -2.16 -1.99
C CYS A 26 12.27 -1.21 -1.06
N VAL A 27 11.40 -0.37 -1.63
CA VAL A 27 10.60 0.62 -0.89
C VAL A 27 9.66 0.01 0.16
N TYR A 28 9.33 -1.28 0.05
CA TYR A 28 8.41 -1.96 0.97
C TYR A 28 9.08 -2.72 2.10
N CYS A 29 10.29 -3.25 1.89
CA CYS A 29 10.99 -4.05 2.91
C CYS A 29 12.35 -3.48 3.32
N GLY A 30 12.83 -2.41 2.66
CA GLY A 30 14.13 -1.79 2.95
C GLY A 30 15.34 -2.62 2.51
N GLU A 31 15.12 -3.74 1.83
CA GLU A 31 16.18 -4.68 1.48
C GLU A 31 16.81 -4.38 0.11
N PRO A 32 18.15 -4.43 -0.01
CA PRO A 32 18.85 -4.23 -1.27
C PRO A 32 18.64 -5.40 -2.25
N PHE A 33 18.52 -5.10 -3.55
CA PHE A 33 18.35 -6.11 -4.60
C PHE A 33 19.23 -5.83 -5.83
N CYS A 34 19.60 -6.88 -6.58
CA CYS A 34 20.30 -6.77 -7.87
C CYS A 34 19.30 -6.74 -9.04
N ALA A 35 19.79 -6.50 -10.26
CA ALA A 35 18.97 -6.40 -11.48
C ALA A 35 18.08 -7.63 -11.74
N ASP A 36 18.47 -8.81 -11.27
CA ASP A 36 17.68 -10.04 -11.44
C ASP A 36 16.58 -10.22 -10.39
N HIS A 37 16.69 -9.54 -9.24
CA HIS A 37 15.85 -9.76 -8.06
C HIS A 37 15.00 -8.56 -7.68
N GLY A 38 14.94 -7.55 -8.55
CA GLY A 38 14.01 -6.45 -8.42
C GLY A 38 13.96 -5.62 -9.68
N THR A 39 13.21 -4.53 -9.61
CA THR A 39 13.02 -3.63 -10.74
C THR A 39 13.06 -2.20 -10.23
N VAL A 40 13.76 -1.36 -10.97
CA VAL A 40 13.72 0.10 -10.82
C VAL A 40 12.78 0.62 -11.90
N ARG A 41 11.63 1.17 -11.50
CA ARG A 41 10.62 1.73 -12.43
C ARG A 41 10.86 3.23 -12.63
N GLN A 42 10.27 3.78 -13.70
CA GLN A 42 10.41 5.20 -14.06
C GLN A 42 9.87 6.15 -12.98
N ASP A 43 8.89 5.71 -12.20
CA ASP A 43 8.29 6.50 -11.10
C ASP A 43 9.12 6.43 -9.80
N TYR A 44 10.41 6.10 -9.89
CA TYR A 44 11.33 5.90 -8.75
C TYR A 44 10.91 4.78 -7.78
N TYR A 45 9.98 3.91 -8.19
CA TYR A 45 9.65 2.72 -7.41
C TYR A 45 10.69 1.63 -7.61
N GLU A 46 11.44 1.37 -6.55
CA GLU A 46 12.38 0.27 -6.44
C GLU A 46 11.71 -0.89 -5.69
N VAL A 47 11.43 -1.99 -6.38
CA VAL A 47 10.66 -3.12 -5.79
C VAL A 47 11.41 -4.43 -6.02
N CYS A 48 11.69 -5.15 -4.95
CA CYS A 48 12.25 -6.50 -5.06
C CYS A 48 11.16 -7.51 -5.48
N GLN A 49 11.57 -8.63 -6.07
CA GLN A 49 10.65 -9.66 -6.57
C GLN A 49 9.96 -10.49 -5.46
N ARG A 50 10.12 -10.14 -4.17
CA ARG A 50 9.57 -10.94 -3.07
C ARG A 50 8.06 -10.89 -3.20
N LYS A 51 7.39 -12.05 -3.05
CA LYS A 51 5.94 -12.19 -3.26
C LYS A 51 5.13 -11.09 -2.57
N VAL A 52 5.44 -10.79 -1.30
CA VAL A 52 4.75 -9.75 -0.51
C VAL A 52 5.00 -8.35 -1.07
N CYS A 53 6.22 -8.04 -1.52
CA CYS A 53 6.56 -6.73 -2.11
C CYS A 53 5.89 -6.52 -3.46
N LEU A 54 5.84 -7.55 -4.30
CA LEU A 54 5.10 -7.51 -5.57
C LEU A 54 3.59 -7.38 -5.34
N ALA A 55 3.04 -8.06 -4.33
CA ALA A 55 1.64 -7.91 -3.97
C ALA A 55 1.32 -6.47 -3.50
N LYS A 56 2.17 -5.88 -2.65
CA LYS A 56 2.03 -4.48 -2.21
C LYS A 56 2.11 -3.50 -3.39
N TYR A 57 3.01 -3.74 -4.35
CA TYR A 57 3.11 -2.94 -5.56
C TYR A 57 1.82 -3.00 -6.40
N ALA A 58 1.35 -4.22 -6.68
CA ALA A 58 0.12 -4.43 -7.43
C ALA A 58 -1.10 -3.82 -6.73
N ASP A 59 -1.15 -3.89 -5.39
CA ASP A 59 -2.19 -3.24 -4.59
C ASP A 59 -2.18 -1.71 -4.71
N VAL A 60 -1.00 -1.07 -4.74
CA VAL A 60 -0.93 0.39 -4.94
C VAL A 60 -1.49 0.79 -6.31
N ASP A 61 -1.10 0.11 -7.38
CA ASP A 61 -1.61 0.36 -8.73
C ASP A 61 -3.12 0.12 -8.81
N ALA A 62 -3.60 -1.01 -8.27
CA ALA A 62 -5.04 -1.31 -8.20
C ALA A 62 -5.80 -0.25 -7.39
N HIS A 63 -5.24 0.24 -6.29
CA HIS A 63 -5.84 1.28 -5.47
C HIS A 63 -5.93 2.63 -6.21
N GLN A 64 -4.91 3.02 -6.97
CA GLN A 64 -4.94 4.25 -7.76
C GLN A 64 -6.04 4.20 -8.81
N ARG A 65 -6.15 3.10 -9.56
CA ARG A 65 -7.23 2.90 -10.54
C ARG A 65 -8.61 2.92 -9.89
N TRP A 66 -8.73 2.28 -8.72
CA TRP A 66 -9.97 2.31 -7.94
C TRP A 66 -10.34 3.74 -7.50
N LEU A 67 -9.38 4.52 -7.01
CA LEU A 67 -9.60 5.94 -6.66
C LEU A 67 -10.11 6.73 -7.85
N GLU A 68 -9.45 6.60 -9.01
CA GLU A 68 -9.82 7.30 -10.23
C GLU A 68 -11.24 6.96 -10.68
N ALA A 69 -11.61 5.69 -10.67
CA ALA A 69 -12.96 5.24 -11.03
C ALA A 69 -14.05 5.84 -10.13
N HIS A 70 -13.77 6.05 -8.85
CA HIS A 70 -14.76 6.50 -7.86
C HIS A 70 -14.76 8.01 -7.60
N ARG A 71 -13.75 8.75 -8.09
CA ARG A 71 -13.69 10.22 -7.99
C ARG A 71 -14.91 10.88 -8.63
N PHE A 72 -15.39 10.36 -9.75
CA PHE A 72 -16.55 10.92 -10.44
C PHE A 72 -17.81 10.89 -9.57
N ALA A 73 -18.14 9.73 -8.99
CA ALA A 73 -19.29 9.58 -8.09
C ALA A 73 -19.24 10.58 -6.92
N ASN A 74 -18.06 10.71 -6.31
CA ASN A 74 -17.82 11.66 -5.22
C ASN A 74 -18.00 13.13 -5.64
N ASN A 75 -17.53 13.49 -6.85
CA ASN A 75 -17.74 14.84 -7.40
C ASN A 75 -19.24 15.14 -7.64
N THR A 76 -20.05 14.11 -7.89
CA THR A 76 -21.52 14.23 -8.02
C THR A 76 -22.29 14.08 -6.70
N SER A 77 -21.60 14.15 -5.55
CA SER A 77 -22.18 14.00 -4.21
C SER A 77 -22.79 12.62 -3.89
N MET A 78 -22.37 11.60 -4.62
CA MET A 78 -22.80 10.21 -4.43
C MET A 78 -21.78 9.42 -3.62
N CYS A 79 -22.27 8.42 -2.88
CA CYS A 79 -21.43 7.47 -2.18
C CYS A 79 -20.44 6.81 -3.15
N ALA A 80 -19.15 6.76 -2.78
CA ALA A 80 -18.10 6.10 -3.56
C ALA A 80 -18.12 4.56 -3.45
N GLN A 81 -19.26 3.96 -3.14
CA GLN A 81 -19.43 2.51 -3.15
C GLN A 81 -20.14 2.12 -4.45
N ASP A 82 -19.59 1.14 -5.17
CA ASP A 82 -20.20 0.61 -6.38
C ASP A 82 -21.66 0.21 -6.15
N GLY A 83 -22.56 0.72 -7.01
CA GLY A 83 -23.99 0.44 -6.94
C GLY A 83 -24.76 1.17 -5.83
N CYS A 84 -24.12 2.01 -5.03
CA CYS A 84 -24.81 2.77 -3.98
C CYS A 84 -25.39 4.08 -4.53
N GLY A 85 -26.72 4.23 -4.42
CA GLY A 85 -27.46 5.44 -4.82
C GLY A 85 -27.64 6.48 -3.71
N GLU A 86 -27.00 6.30 -2.55
CA GLU A 86 -27.14 7.22 -1.41
C GLU A 86 -26.19 8.43 -1.51
N ARG A 87 -26.56 9.51 -0.83
CA ARG A 87 -25.71 10.70 -0.71
C ARG A 87 -24.53 10.44 0.22
N MET A 88 -23.39 11.00 -0.14
CA MET A 88 -22.18 10.93 0.69
C MET A 88 -22.29 11.83 1.94
N GLN A 89 -21.77 11.35 3.07
CA GLN A 89 -21.82 12.05 4.36
C GLN A 89 -20.42 12.26 4.95
N HIS A 90 -19.67 11.16 5.14
CA HIS A 90 -18.37 11.19 5.81
C HIS A 90 -17.25 10.71 4.88
N ALA A 91 -16.01 11.11 5.17
CA ALA A 91 -14.84 10.71 4.40
C ALA A 91 -14.12 9.54 5.08
N CYS A 92 -13.70 8.56 4.28
CA CYS A 92 -12.76 7.56 4.76
C CYS A 92 -11.42 8.22 5.09
N GLN A 93 -10.88 7.95 6.28
CA GLN A 93 -9.65 8.57 6.76
C GLN A 93 -8.38 8.11 6.00
N ARG A 94 -8.49 7.04 5.20
CA ARG A 94 -7.39 6.49 4.38
C ARG A 94 -7.42 7.01 2.94
N CYS A 95 -8.48 6.73 2.19
CA CYS A 95 -8.58 7.11 0.78
C CYS A 95 -9.17 8.51 0.53
N ARG A 96 -9.72 9.17 1.56
CA ARG A 96 -10.37 10.49 1.50
C ARG A 96 -11.61 10.60 0.61
N LEU A 97 -12.00 9.54 -0.08
CA LEU A 97 -13.32 9.46 -0.73
C LEU A 97 -14.43 9.46 0.33
N ARG A 98 -15.58 10.01 -0.04
CA ARG A 98 -16.76 10.14 0.80
C ARG A 98 -17.78 9.04 0.53
N PHE A 99 -18.45 8.60 1.59
CA PHE A 99 -19.38 7.48 1.58
C PHE A 99 -20.61 7.83 2.41
N CYS A 100 -21.70 7.09 2.22
CA CYS A 100 -22.80 7.10 3.18
C CYS A 100 -22.37 6.37 4.47
N GLU A 101 -23.14 6.53 5.54
CA GLU A 101 -22.85 5.94 6.85
C GLU A 101 -22.75 4.40 6.79
N GLN A 102 -23.58 3.74 5.97
CA GLN A 102 -23.58 2.28 5.82
C GLN A 102 -22.26 1.72 5.24
N HIS A 103 -21.56 2.50 4.43
CA HIS A 103 -20.33 2.09 3.75
C HIS A 103 -19.07 2.59 4.44
N LEU A 104 -19.18 2.97 5.71
CA LEU A 104 -18.06 3.28 6.56
C LEU A 104 -18.14 2.45 7.83
N THR A 105 -16.99 1.98 8.29
CA THR A 105 -16.87 1.21 9.50
C THR A 105 -15.74 1.74 10.34
N ASP A 106 -15.97 1.81 11.65
CA ASP A 106 -14.91 2.08 12.62
C ASP A 106 -13.98 0.88 12.71
N ARG A 107 -12.68 1.14 12.56
CA ARG A 107 -11.64 0.12 12.61
C ARG A 107 -10.52 0.56 13.53
N ALA A 108 -10.20 -0.28 14.51
CA ALA A 108 -8.99 -0.12 15.30
C ALA A 108 -7.76 -0.34 14.40
N VAL A 109 -6.86 0.64 14.37
CA VAL A 109 -5.59 0.60 13.64
C VAL A 109 -4.46 0.92 14.60
N THR A 110 -3.27 0.39 14.34
CA THR A 110 -2.04 0.82 15.02
C THR A 110 -1.37 1.87 14.15
N GLU A 111 -1.18 3.08 14.69
CA GLU A 111 -0.40 4.14 14.08
C GLU A 111 0.97 4.24 14.75
N ARG A 112 2.02 4.35 13.94
CA ARG A 112 3.36 4.73 14.42
C ARG A 112 3.46 6.25 14.47
N ARG A 113 3.64 6.78 15.67
CA ARG A 113 3.89 8.20 15.96
C ARG A 113 5.30 8.35 16.54
N LEU A 114 5.74 9.60 16.73
CA LEU A 114 7.05 9.89 17.32
C LEU A 114 7.16 9.33 18.75
N GLU A 115 6.05 9.31 19.48
CA GLU A 115 5.92 8.83 20.86
C GLU A 115 5.76 7.30 20.97
N GLY A 116 5.70 6.59 19.84
CA GLY A 116 5.53 5.14 19.78
C GLY A 116 4.29 4.68 19.01
N GLU A 117 3.90 3.43 19.21
CA GLU A 117 2.73 2.83 18.57
C GLU A 117 1.46 3.12 19.39
N VAL A 118 0.47 3.73 18.75
CA VAL A 118 -0.81 4.07 19.38
C VAL A 118 -1.94 3.35 18.65
N ARG A 119 -2.86 2.76 19.42
CA ARG A 119 -4.11 2.23 18.88
C ARG A 119 -5.13 3.34 18.78
N VAL A 120 -5.64 3.58 17.57
CA VAL A 120 -6.69 4.57 17.30
C VAL A 120 -7.84 3.93 16.53
N VAL A 121 -9.01 4.54 16.60
CA VAL A 121 -10.15 4.15 15.78
C VAL A 121 -10.20 5.06 14.56
N GLN A 122 -10.23 4.45 13.37
CA GLN A 122 -10.37 5.16 12.11
C GLN A 122 -11.65 4.76 11.38
N LEU A 123 -12.30 5.75 10.78
CA LEU A 123 -13.45 5.53 9.90
C LEU A 123 -12.97 5.09 8.50
N MET A 124 -13.29 3.86 8.12
CA MET A 124 -12.74 3.20 6.95
C MET A 124 -13.82 2.64 6.01
N CYS A 125 -13.63 2.81 4.71
CA CYS A 125 -14.46 2.15 3.70
C CYS A 125 -14.07 0.67 3.53
N PRO A 126 -14.95 -0.18 2.97
CA PRO A 126 -14.70 -1.60 2.74
C PRO A 126 -13.40 -1.86 1.96
N HIS A 127 -13.13 -1.07 0.92
CA HIS A 127 -11.93 -1.20 0.10
C HIS A 127 -10.65 -0.99 0.93
N CYS A 128 -10.55 0.11 1.68
CA CYS A 128 -9.38 0.36 2.52
C CYS A 128 -9.26 -0.64 3.69
N ALA A 129 -10.38 -1.13 4.21
CA ALA A 129 -10.35 -2.17 5.24
C ALA A 129 -9.80 -3.49 4.70
N ALA A 130 -10.22 -3.90 3.49
CA ALA A 130 -9.71 -5.11 2.84
C ALA A 130 -8.21 -5.01 2.56
N ARG A 131 -7.75 -3.87 2.06
CA ARG A 131 -6.32 -3.62 1.77
C ARG A 131 -5.43 -3.84 2.99
N ARG A 132 -5.88 -3.45 4.19
CA ARG A 132 -5.06 -3.59 5.41
C ARG A 132 -4.53 -5.00 5.67
N THR A 133 -5.25 -6.04 5.25
CA THR A 133 -4.78 -7.44 5.37
C THR A 133 -3.42 -7.71 4.71
N LEU A 134 -3.02 -6.88 3.74
CA LEU A 134 -1.72 -6.95 3.06
C LEU A 134 -0.66 -6.02 3.67
N TRP A 135 -1.09 -4.98 4.39
CA TRP A 135 -0.22 -3.89 4.86
C TRP A 135 0.09 -3.92 6.35
N ASP A 136 -0.79 -4.52 7.15
CA ASP A 136 -0.54 -4.87 8.55
C ASP A 136 0.40 -6.08 8.65
#